data_AF-A0A7J8UKL2-F1
#
_entry.id   AF-A0A7J8UKL2-F1
#
_cell.length_a   1.000
_cell.length_b   1.000
_cell.length_c   1.000
_cell.angle_alpha   90.00
_cell.angle_beta   90.00
_cell.angle_gamma   90.00
#
_symmetry.space_group_name_H-M   'P 1'
#
loop_
_entity.id
_entity.type
_entity.pdbx_description
1 polymer ?
#
loop_
_entity_poly.entity_id
_entity_poly.type
_entity_poly.pdbx_seq_one_letter_code
_entity_poly.pdbx_strand_id
1 'polypeptide(L)'
;TGIYVGNNTVIHFTRRGQEVGTGTVLDLILVSSGPAQSQLHCPTCTPPEEGNGVVSSCLDCFLAGGILYRFEYAVSPALFIAKARGGTCTLAVTDPDDLVVHRAKYLLENGFGCYNVFKNNCEDFAIYCKTGLLVLDHSVGRSGQAISIIGGPLAAVLSTPLRLVTTNIYGMAATAVGMYCASRYAADIGIRMDAVKVPVEDLTRRLAAGLLQVIEPQHLAATAH
;
A
#
# COMPACT_ATOMS: atom_id res chain seq x y z
N THR A 1 4.86 4.86 5.12
CA THR A 1 3.73 5.66 5.62
C THR A 1 3.40 5.24 7.05
N GLY A 2 2.86 6.13 7.87
CA GLY A 2 2.53 5.86 9.27
C GLY A 2 1.41 6.77 9.78
N ILE A 3 0.85 6.42 10.94
CA ILE A 3 -0.21 7.16 11.62
C ILE A 3 0.40 7.91 12.80
N TYR A 4 0.32 9.24 12.77
CA TYR A 4 0.69 10.07 13.91
C TYR A 4 -0.42 10.02 14.96
N VAL A 5 -0.08 9.56 16.17
CA VAL A 5 -1.04 9.34 17.27
C VAL A 5 -0.89 10.36 18.41
N GLY A 6 -0.09 11.40 18.20
CA GLY A 6 0.21 12.43 19.20
C GLY A 6 1.52 12.18 19.95
N ASN A 7 1.96 13.15 20.75
CA ASN A 7 3.13 13.05 21.63
C ASN A 7 4.40 12.54 20.91
N ASN A 8 4.71 13.12 19.74
CA ASN A 8 5.85 12.71 18.93
C ASN A 8 5.84 11.23 18.50
N THR A 9 4.69 10.54 18.56
CA THR A 9 4.59 9.10 18.33
C THR A 9 3.91 8.78 17.00
N VAL A 10 4.52 7.86 16.26
CA VAL A 10 4.03 7.35 14.98
C VAL A 10 3.92 5.83 15.05
N ILE A 11 2.76 5.28 14.69
CA ILE A 11 2.58 3.85 14.49
C ILE A 11 2.68 3.55 13.00
N HIS A 12 3.52 2.61 12.61
CA HIS A 12 3.73 2.29 11.20
C HIS A 12 4.03 0.81 10.98
N PHE A 13 3.74 0.34 9.76
CA PHE A 13 3.95 -1.05 9.37
C PHE A 13 5.28 -1.21 8.63
N THR A 14 6.07 -2.22 8.98
CA THR A 14 7.44 -2.41 8.50
C THR A 14 7.69 -3.83 7.99
N ARG A 15 8.70 -3.96 7.13
CA ARG A 15 9.06 -5.22 6.44
C ARG A 15 9.89 -6.21 7.30
N ARG A 16 10.11 -6.00 8.60
CA ARG A 16 11.14 -6.75 9.34
C ARG A 16 10.93 -8.29 9.30
N GLY A 17 11.95 -9.03 8.83
CA GLY A 17 12.14 -10.47 9.07
C GLY A 17 12.09 -11.43 7.87
N GLN A 18 11.53 -11.06 6.73
CA GLN A 18 11.52 -11.95 5.55
C GLN A 18 12.75 -11.66 4.67
N GLU A 19 13.67 -12.62 4.69
CA GLU A 19 15.02 -12.62 4.11
C GLU A 19 15.19 -11.72 2.88
N VAL A 20 16.22 -10.87 2.95
CA VAL A 20 16.91 -10.37 1.76
C VAL A 20 17.56 -11.61 1.12
N GLY A 21 16.96 -12.12 0.06
CA GLY A 21 17.36 -13.41 -0.50
C GLY A 21 16.85 -13.60 -1.93
N THR A 22 17.29 -12.77 -2.86
CA THR A 22 17.40 -13.18 -4.28
C THR A 22 18.31 -12.29 -5.13
N GLY A 23 18.82 -11.16 -4.60
CA GLY A 23 19.86 -10.39 -5.31
C GLY A 23 19.42 -9.83 -6.65
N THR A 24 18.15 -9.41 -6.78
CA THR A 24 17.66 -8.79 -8.03
C THR A 24 17.88 -7.28 -7.99
N VAL A 25 18.04 -6.67 -9.17
CA VAL A 25 18.29 -5.23 -9.37
C VAL A 25 17.24 -4.32 -8.68
N LEU A 26 16.05 -4.86 -8.39
CA LEU A 26 14.98 -4.17 -7.67
C LEU A 26 15.28 -3.96 -6.17
N ASP A 27 16.13 -4.78 -5.54
CA ASP A 27 16.56 -4.56 -4.15
C ASP A 27 17.39 -3.27 -4.02
N LEU A 28 18.19 -2.91 -5.04
CA LEU A 28 18.94 -1.64 -5.03
C LEU A 28 18.03 -0.41 -5.17
N ILE A 29 16.89 -0.54 -5.84
CA ILE A 29 15.94 0.55 -6.06
C ILE A 29 14.98 0.69 -4.85
N LEU A 30 14.68 -0.42 -4.17
CA LEU A 30 13.85 -0.46 -2.97
C LEU A 30 14.65 -0.16 -1.69
N VAL A 31 15.98 -0.26 -1.71
CA VAL A 31 16.88 0.37 -0.74
C VAL A 31 16.98 1.86 -1.10
N SER A 32 15.88 2.59 -0.92
CA SER A 32 15.96 4.04 -0.81
C SER A 32 16.61 4.37 0.54
N SER A 33 17.94 4.31 0.56
CA SER A 33 18.85 5.21 1.28
C SER A 33 18.23 5.98 2.46
N GLY A 34 17.93 5.26 3.54
CA GLY A 34 17.97 5.87 4.86
C GLY A 34 19.45 6.12 5.21
N PRO A 35 19.83 7.28 5.77
CA PRO A 35 21.18 7.49 6.24
C PRO A 35 21.57 6.35 7.19
N ALA A 36 22.83 5.90 7.10
CA ALA A 36 23.39 4.92 8.03
C ALA A 36 22.98 5.31 9.45
N GLN A 37 22.36 4.37 10.18
CA GLN A 37 21.84 4.59 11.53
C GLN A 37 22.87 5.39 12.33
N SER A 38 22.55 6.66 12.63
CA SER A 38 23.31 7.39 13.62
C SER A 38 23.19 6.58 14.91
N GLN A 39 24.32 6.10 15.43
CA GLN A 39 24.45 5.27 16.64
C GLN A 39 23.95 5.95 17.94
N LEU A 40 23.18 7.03 17.84
CA LEU A 40 22.44 7.59 18.94
C LEU A 40 21.20 6.71 19.17
N HIS A 41 21.31 5.82 20.15
CA HIS A 41 20.15 5.11 20.69
C HIS A 41 19.08 6.14 21.05
N CYS A 42 17.93 6.08 20.37
CA CYS A 42 16.81 6.92 20.73
C CYS A 42 16.33 6.50 22.12
N PRO A 43 16.35 7.38 23.14
CA PRO A 43 15.95 7.00 24.50
C PRO A 43 14.46 6.67 24.60
N THR A 44 13.67 7.08 23.61
CA THR A 44 12.20 6.94 23.58
C THR A 44 11.73 5.75 22.75
N CYS A 45 12.52 5.31 21.76
CA CYS A 45 12.13 4.20 20.89
C CYS A 45 12.70 2.89 21.41
N THR A 46 11.83 1.97 21.81
CA THR A 46 12.24 0.59 22.07
C THR A 46 12.54 -0.10 20.73
N PRO A 47 13.66 -0.84 20.60
CA PRO A 47 13.86 -1.72 19.47
C PRO A 47 12.65 -2.66 19.35
N PRO A 48 12.07 -2.83 18.15
CA PRO A 48 10.98 -3.78 17.96
C PRO A 48 11.41 -5.17 18.43
N GLU A 49 10.67 -5.74 19.39
CA GLU A 49 10.78 -7.17 19.69
C GLU A 49 10.31 -7.99 18.47
N GLU A 50 10.67 -9.28 18.43
CA GLU A 50 10.15 -10.22 17.42
C GLU A 50 8.62 -10.21 17.45
N GLY A 51 7.98 -9.52 16.51
CA GLY A 51 6.57 -9.15 16.63
C GLY A 51 5.88 -8.91 15.27
N ASN A 52 4.61 -8.52 15.35
CA ASN A 52 3.61 -8.61 14.28
C ASN A 52 3.75 -7.57 13.13
N GLY A 53 4.97 -7.09 12.85
CA GLY A 53 5.32 -6.16 11.76
C GLY A 53 4.92 -4.69 11.95
N VAL A 54 3.93 -4.41 12.81
CA VAL A 54 3.51 -3.05 13.21
C VAL A 54 4.35 -2.58 14.39
N VAL A 55 4.90 -1.37 14.31
CA VAL A 55 5.79 -0.82 15.34
C VAL A 55 5.42 0.61 15.68
N SER A 56 5.82 1.06 16.87
CA SER A 56 5.71 2.44 17.33
C SER A 56 7.09 3.07 17.42
N SER A 57 7.25 4.28 16.89
CA SER A 57 8.49 5.03 16.93
C SER A 57 8.23 6.52 17.15
N CYS A 58 9.27 7.26 17.52
CA CYS A 58 9.18 8.72 17.53
C CYS A 58 9.23 9.28 16.10
N LEU A 59 8.78 10.53 15.90
CA LEU A 59 8.74 11.15 14.58
C LEU A 59 10.13 11.21 13.92
N ASP A 60 11.17 11.52 14.69
CA ASP A 60 12.54 11.63 14.16
C ASP A 60 13.07 10.27 13.67
N CYS A 61 12.84 9.20 14.43
CA CYS A 61 13.21 7.84 14.03
C CYS A 61 12.38 7.35 12.84
N PHE A 62 11.09 7.71 12.79
CA PHE A 62 10.23 7.40 11.64
C PHE A 62 10.70 8.10 10.36
N LEU A 63 11.09 9.37 10.46
CA LEU A 63 11.56 10.15 9.32
C LEU A 63 12.96 9.75 8.85
N ALA A 64 13.83 9.33 9.78
CA ALA A 64 15.23 9.00 9.50
C ALA A 64 15.95 10.10 8.68
N GLY A 65 15.70 11.37 9.03
CA GLY A 65 16.23 12.53 8.30
C GLY A 65 15.49 12.90 7.00
N GLY A 66 14.43 12.16 6.65
CA GLY A 66 13.54 12.48 5.54
C GLY A 66 12.59 13.64 5.83
N ILE A 67 11.90 14.09 4.78
CA ILE A 67 10.93 15.18 4.86
C ILE A 67 9.55 14.62 5.20
N LEU A 68 8.89 15.25 6.18
CA LEU A 68 7.52 14.91 6.52
C LEU A 68 6.55 15.38 5.43
N TYR A 69 5.72 14.46 4.94
CA TYR A 69 4.62 14.76 4.04
C TYR A 69 3.31 14.26 4.64
N ARG A 70 2.27 15.11 4.64
CA ARG A 70 0.94 14.75 5.12
C ARG A 70 0.08 14.27 3.96
N PHE A 71 -0.34 13.02 4.01
CA PHE A 71 -1.25 12.43 3.02
C PHE A 71 -2.63 13.09 3.09
N GLU A 72 -3.20 13.42 1.93
CA GLU A 72 -4.50 14.10 1.83
C GLU A 72 -5.64 13.10 1.60
N TYR A 73 -6.73 13.25 2.35
CA TYR A 73 -7.95 12.42 2.25
C TYR A 73 -9.12 13.26 1.75
N ALA A 74 -10.14 12.62 1.18
CA ALA A 74 -11.32 13.29 0.63
C ALA A 74 -10.98 14.42 -0.36
N VAL A 75 -9.93 14.26 -1.17
CA VAL A 75 -9.60 15.27 -2.18
C VAL A 75 -10.63 15.29 -3.30
N SER A 76 -10.73 16.40 -4.03
CA SER A 76 -11.58 16.44 -5.22
C SER A 76 -10.95 15.61 -6.36
N PRO A 77 -11.75 15.05 -7.30
CA PRO A 77 -11.22 14.37 -8.49
C PRO A 77 -10.22 15.21 -9.29
N ALA A 78 -10.47 16.52 -9.39
CA ALA A 78 -9.56 17.44 -10.07
C ALA A 78 -8.19 17.53 -9.36
N LEU A 79 -8.19 17.64 -8.03
CA LEU A 79 -6.95 17.67 -7.24
C LEU A 79 -6.22 16.33 -7.30
N PHE A 80 -6.95 15.22 -7.25
CA PHE A 80 -6.40 13.88 -7.39
C PHE A 80 -5.70 13.70 -8.75
N ILE A 81 -6.35 14.09 -9.85
CA ILE A 81 -5.76 14.01 -11.19
C ILE A 81 -4.53 14.92 -11.31
N ALA A 82 -4.61 16.14 -10.76
CA ALA A 82 -3.50 17.10 -10.79
C ALA A 82 -2.26 16.63 -10.00
N LYS A 83 -2.44 15.89 -8.90
CA LYS A 83 -1.34 15.24 -8.17
C LYS A 83 -0.87 14.02 -8.97
N ALA A 84 0.03 14.24 -9.93
CA ALA A 84 0.56 13.20 -10.83
C ALA A 84 1.24 12.03 -10.08
N ARG A 85 1.81 12.30 -8.90
CA ARG A 85 2.49 11.29 -8.07
C ARG A 85 1.47 10.53 -7.20
N GLY A 86 1.35 9.22 -7.43
CA GLY A 86 0.61 8.32 -6.55
C GLY A 86 1.16 8.29 -5.12
N GLY A 87 0.37 7.80 -4.16
CA GLY A 87 0.77 7.70 -2.76
C GLY A 87 0.82 9.04 -2.01
N THR A 88 0.15 10.08 -2.51
CA THR A 88 0.12 11.42 -1.89
C THR A 88 -1.26 11.89 -1.45
N CYS A 89 -2.32 11.32 -2.04
CA CYS A 89 -3.71 11.62 -1.72
C CYS A 89 -4.65 10.47 -2.12
N THR A 90 -5.87 10.50 -1.58
CA THR A 90 -6.96 9.58 -1.94
C THR A 90 -8.31 10.30 -1.97
N LEU A 91 -9.24 9.79 -2.77
CA LEU A 91 -10.64 10.24 -2.80
C LEU A 91 -11.43 9.71 -1.60
N ALA A 92 -10.94 8.67 -0.93
CA ALA A 92 -11.58 8.11 0.26
C ALA A 92 -11.64 9.10 1.42
N VAL A 93 -12.77 9.10 2.11
CA VAL A 93 -13.01 9.91 3.30
C VAL A 93 -12.37 9.22 4.51
N THR A 94 -11.71 10.02 5.35
CA THR A 94 -11.18 9.52 6.63
C THR A 94 -12.29 9.36 7.64
N ASP A 95 -12.18 8.32 8.47
CA ASP A 95 -12.95 8.19 9.69
C ASP A 95 -12.52 9.21 10.75
N PRO A 96 -13.34 9.41 11.80
CA PRO A 96 -12.98 10.18 12.99
C PRO A 96 -11.65 9.75 13.62
N ASP A 97 -10.90 10.72 14.14
CA ASP A 97 -9.52 10.51 14.61
C ASP A 97 -9.42 9.53 15.80
N ASP A 98 -10.44 9.45 16.65
CA ASP A 98 -10.52 8.46 17.73
C ASP A 98 -10.55 7.02 17.19
N LEU A 99 -11.33 6.78 16.13
CA LEU A 99 -11.41 5.48 15.46
C LEU A 99 -10.12 5.16 14.69
N VAL A 100 -9.48 6.16 14.10
CA VAL A 100 -8.15 6.03 13.47
C VAL A 100 -7.09 5.61 14.49
N VAL A 101 -7.00 6.34 15.60
CA VAL A 101 -6.03 6.06 16.67
C VAL A 101 -6.31 4.70 17.31
N HIS A 102 -7.58 4.36 17.52
CA HIS A 102 -7.99 3.06 18.02
C HIS A 102 -7.46 1.92 17.13
N ARG A 103 -7.69 1.98 15.81
CA ARG A 103 -7.19 0.95 14.88
C ARG A 103 -5.67 0.85 14.89
N ALA A 104 -4.97 1.97 14.84
CA ALA A 104 -3.51 1.97 14.81
C ALA A 104 -2.93 1.31 16.08
N LYS A 105 -3.47 1.65 17.26
CA LYS A 105 -3.06 1.03 18.53
C LYS A 105 -3.43 -0.45 18.60
N TYR A 106 -4.64 -0.80 18.18
CA TYR A 106 -5.09 -2.19 18.17
C TYR A 106 -4.19 -3.07 17.28
N LEU A 107 -3.80 -2.57 16.10
CA LEU A 107 -2.90 -3.28 15.19
C LEU A 107 -1.44 -3.30 15.65
N LEU A 108 -1.01 -2.34 16.48
CA LEU A 108 0.30 -2.40 17.13
C LEU A 108 0.40 -3.61 18.05
N GLU A 109 -0.68 -3.94 18.76
CA GLU A 109 -0.74 -5.09 19.67
C GLU A 109 -0.99 -6.42 18.94
N ASN A 110 -1.87 -6.40 17.92
CA ASN A 110 -2.39 -7.63 17.31
C ASN A 110 -1.80 -7.95 15.92
N GLY A 111 -1.09 -7.01 15.31
CA GLY A 111 -0.55 -7.15 13.97
C GLY A 111 -1.50 -6.81 12.84
N PHE A 112 -0.92 -6.62 11.65
CA PHE A 112 -1.63 -6.34 10.40
C PHE A 112 -1.34 -7.37 9.30
N GLY A 113 -0.96 -8.59 9.71
CA GLY A 113 -0.57 -9.67 8.80
C GLY A 113 0.86 -9.54 8.27
N CYS A 114 1.20 -10.32 7.25
CA CYS A 114 2.55 -10.37 6.67
C CYS A 114 2.79 -9.20 5.71
N TYR A 115 3.94 -8.54 5.84
CA TYR A 115 4.30 -7.42 4.98
C TYR A 115 4.61 -7.88 3.55
N ASN A 116 3.92 -7.30 2.57
CA ASN A 116 4.19 -7.49 1.15
C ASN A 116 4.21 -6.13 0.45
N VAL A 117 5.36 -5.76 -0.14
CA VAL A 117 5.59 -4.46 -0.81
C VAL A 117 4.50 -4.16 -1.86
N PHE A 118 3.94 -5.17 -2.52
CA PHE A 118 2.98 -5.00 -3.61
C PHE A 118 1.51 -5.12 -3.18
N LYS A 119 1.22 -5.58 -1.95
CA LYS A 119 -0.15 -5.94 -1.55
C LYS A 119 -0.54 -5.54 -0.13
N ASN A 120 0.37 -5.74 0.82
CA ASN A 120 0.13 -5.44 2.24
C ASN A 120 1.34 -4.69 2.77
N ASN A 121 1.44 -3.43 2.40
CA ASN A 121 2.59 -2.59 2.73
C ASN A 121 2.19 -1.47 3.70
N CYS A 122 3.12 -0.54 3.95
CA CYS A 122 2.89 0.59 4.85
C CYS A 122 1.79 1.58 4.40
N GLU A 123 1.49 1.65 3.09
CA GLU A 123 0.39 2.44 2.54
C GLU A 123 -0.96 1.76 2.81
N ASP A 124 -1.07 0.45 2.58
CA ASP A 124 -2.29 -0.32 2.87
C ASP A 124 -2.66 -0.22 4.35
N PHE A 125 -1.66 -0.36 5.24
CA PHE A 125 -1.83 -0.15 6.68
C PHE A 125 -2.39 1.25 6.99
N ALA A 126 -1.80 2.30 6.41
CA ALA A 126 -2.21 3.67 6.71
C ALA A 126 -3.61 3.98 6.16
N ILE A 127 -3.91 3.53 4.94
CA ILE A 127 -5.24 3.66 4.32
C ILE A 127 -6.29 2.92 5.15
N TYR A 128 -6.01 1.69 5.57
CA TYR A 128 -6.92 0.93 6.43
C TYR A 128 -7.13 1.64 7.79
N CYS A 129 -6.06 2.08 8.43
CA CYS A 129 -6.14 2.81 9.69
C CYS A 129 -6.89 4.15 9.55
N LYS A 130 -6.93 4.77 8.36
CA LYS A 130 -7.66 6.04 8.16
C LYS A 130 -9.10 5.86 7.70
N THR A 131 -9.40 4.82 6.92
CA THR A 131 -10.68 4.68 6.20
C THR A 131 -11.47 3.42 6.58
N GLY A 132 -10.76 2.40 7.05
CA GLY A 132 -11.33 1.10 7.45
C GLY A 132 -11.60 0.21 6.26
N LEU A 133 -11.25 0.70 5.07
CA LEU A 133 -11.44 0.03 3.81
C LEU A 133 -10.29 -0.95 3.58
N LEU A 134 -10.67 -2.17 3.21
CA LEU A 134 -9.77 -3.17 2.68
C LEU A 134 -10.30 -3.63 1.33
N VAL A 135 -9.37 -3.91 0.45
CA VAL A 135 -9.66 -4.61 -0.79
C VAL A 135 -9.79 -6.08 -0.46
N LEU A 136 -11.00 -6.63 -0.54
CA LEU A 136 -11.16 -8.08 -0.43
C LEU A 136 -10.82 -8.74 -1.75
N ASP A 137 -9.96 -9.75 -1.71
CA ASP A 137 -9.83 -10.66 -2.83
C ASP A 137 -11.05 -11.59 -2.84
N HIS A 138 -11.86 -11.53 -3.90
CA HIS A 138 -12.97 -12.48 -4.13
C HIS A 138 -12.46 -13.87 -4.57
N SER A 139 -11.31 -14.31 -4.08
CA SER A 139 -10.67 -15.59 -4.43
C SER A 139 -11.14 -16.77 -3.58
N VAL A 140 -11.97 -16.54 -2.56
CA VAL A 140 -12.67 -17.63 -1.84
C VAL A 140 -14.01 -17.89 -2.55
N GLY A 141 -13.97 -18.61 -3.67
CA GLY A 141 -15.14 -19.25 -4.27
C GLY A 141 -15.65 -18.69 -5.61
N ARG A 142 -14.81 -18.65 -6.65
CA ARG A 142 -15.29 -18.75 -8.03
C ARG A 142 -14.31 -19.56 -8.87
N SER A 143 -14.60 -20.86 -8.98
CA SER A 143 -14.05 -21.73 -9.99
C SER A 143 -14.30 -21.15 -11.39
N GLY A 144 -13.23 -20.86 -12.13
CA GLY A 144 -13.25 -20.67 -13.58
C GLY A 144 -13.69 -19.29 -14.05
N GLN A 145 -12.75 -18.34 -14.10
CA GLN A 145 -12.45 -17.37 -15.18
C GLN A 145 -11.50 -16.33 -14.58
N ALA A 146 -10.19 -16.60 -14.64
CA ALA A 146 -9.17 -15.68 -14.16
C ALA A 146 -9.07 -14.50 -15.14
N ILE A 147 -9.61 -13.34 -14.76
CA ILE A 147 -9.27 -12.08 -15.43
C ILE A 147 -7.91 -11.66 -14.89
N SER A 148 -6.90 -11.73 -15.74
CA SER A 148 -5.55 -11.24 -15.48
C SER A 148 -5.57 -9.71 -15.33
N ILE A 149 -5.75 -9.23 -14.10
CA ILE A 149 -5.75 -7.78 -13.79
C ILE A 149 -4.32 -7.18 -13.78
N ILE A 150 -3.28 -8.00 -13.99
CA ILE A 150 -1.88 -7.53 -13.96
C ILE A 150 -1.32 -7.21 -15.38
N GLY A 151 -2.07 -7.47 -16.46
CA GLY A 151 -1.61 -7.22 -17.84
C GLY A 151 -2.55 -6.42 -18.75
N GLY A 152 -3.65 -5.90 -18.21
CA GLY A 152 -4.73 -5.34 -19.01
C GLY A 152 -4.75 -3.81 -19.16
N PRO A 153 -3.71 -3.18 -19.76
CA PRO A 153 -3.94 -2.01 -20.61
C PRO A 153 -3.37 -2.16 -22.04
N LEU A 154 -2.50 -3.15 -22.30
CA LEU A 154 -1.84 -3.30 -23.60
C LEU A 154 -2.79 -3.74 -24.72
N ALA A 155 -3.80 -4.56 -24.42
CA ALA A 155 -4.74 -5.05 -25.43
C ALA A 155 -5.74 -3.99 -25.91
N ALA A 156 -6.10 -3.02 -25.05
CA ALA A 156 -7.04 -1.95 -25.40
C ALA A 156 -6.43 -0.88 -26.32
N VAL A 157 -5.09 -0.78 -26.38
CA VAL A 157 -4.38 0.11 -27.32
C VAL A 157 -4.59 -0.30 -28.78
N LEU A 158 -5.01 -1.55 -29.03
CA LEU A 158 -5.22 -2.09 -30.37
C LEU A 158 -6.64 -1.89 -30.92
N SER A 159 -7.61 -1.42 -30.12
CA SER A 159 -8.95 -1.11 -30.60
C SER A 159 -9.06 0.35 -31.07
N THR A 160 -9.87 0.54 -32.10
CA THR A 160 -9.55 1.37 -33.26
C THR A 160 -9.74 2.91 -33.19
N PRO A 161 -10.17 3.58 -32.09
CA PRO A 161 -10.13 5.05 -32.02
C PRO A 161 -8.79 5.63 -31.54
N LEU A 162 -8.07 4.92 -30.66
CA LEU A 162 -6.87 5.44 -30.00
C LEU A 162 -5.68 5.54 -30.96
N ARG A 163 -5.66 4.64 -31.96
CA ARG A 163 -4.61 4.53 -32.97
C ARG A 163 -4.41 5.81 -33.78
N LEU A 164 -5.45 6.63 -33.96
CA LEU A 164 -5.38 7.89 -34.69
C LEU A 164 -4.69 9.00 -33.88
N VAL A 165 -4.93 9.03 -32.56
CA VAL A 165 -4.34 10.00 -31.63
C VAL A 165 -2.89 9.63 -31.29
N THR A 166 -2.54 8.35 -31.34
CA THR A 166 -1.16 7.86 -31.09
C THR A 166 -0.21 8.02 -32.28
N THR A 167 -0.60 8.74 -33.33
CA THR A 167 0.23 8.90 -34.56
C THR A 167 1.38 9.90 -34.41
N ASN A 168 1.33 10.79 -33.41
CA ASN A 168 2.39 11.74 -33.09
C ASN A 168 2.78 11.62 -31.60
N ILE A 169 4.03 11.94 -31.26
CA ILE A 169 4.62 11.86 -29.91
C ILE A 169 3.73 12.55 -28.86
N TYR A 170 3.19 13.73 -29.17
CA TYR A 170 2.30 14.45 -28.25
C TYR A 170 1.00 13.70 -27.96
N GLY A 171 0.40 13.08 -28.98
CA GLY A 171 -0.83 12.33 -28.82
C GLY A 171 -0.61 10.98 -28.13
N MET A 172 0.55 10.34 -28.32
CA MET A 172 0.99 9.20 -27.50
C MET A 172 1.16 9.59 -26.03
N ALA A 173 1.85 10.70 -25.76
CA ALA A 173 2.07 11.18 -24.39
C ALA A 173 0.75 11.54 -23.70
N ALA A 174 -0.14 12.28 -24.36
CA ALA A 174 -1.46 12.63 -23.83
C ALA A 174 -2.31 11.37 -23.55
N THR A 175 -2.27 10.39 -24.44
CA THR A 175 -2.96 9.10 -24.26
C THR A 175 -2.42 8.35 -23.04
N ALA A 176 -1.10 8.25 -22.90
CA ALA A 176 -0.46 7.56 -21.78
C ALA A 176 -0.79 8.23 -20.44
N VAL A 177 -0.72 9.57 -20.38
CA VAL A 177 -1.09 10.33 -19.18
C VAL A 177 -2.57 10.16 -18.87
N GLY A 178 -3.45 10.28 -19.86
CA GLY A 178 -4.89 10.10 -19.68
C GLY A 178 -5.24 8.70 -19.16
N MET A 179 -4.62 7.66 -19.75
CA MET A 179 -4.80 6.28 -19.30
C MET A 179 -4.27 6.07 -17.87
N TYR A 180 -3.09 6.61 -17.55
CA TYR A 180 -2.55 6.55 -16.19
C TYR A 180 -3.47 7.24 -15.17
N CYS A 181 -3.96 8.44 -15.46
CA CYS A 181 -4.90 9.16 -14.59
C CYS A 181 -6.22 8.40 -14.40
N ALA A 182 -6.78 7.84 -15.48
CA ALA A 182 -8.01 7.04 -15.41
C ALA A 182 -7.81 5.75 -14.62
N SER A 183 -6.72 5.01 -14.86
CA SER A 183 -6.38 3.80 -14.12
C SER A 183 -6.15 4.09 -12.63
N ARG A 184 -5.43 5.16 -12.31
CA ARG A 184 -5.21 5.56 -10.91
C ARG A 184 -6.50 5.98 -10.22
N TYR A 185 -7.38 6.70 -10.93
CA TYR A 185 -8.69 7.09 -10.41
C TYR A 185 -9.57 5.87 -10.13
N ALA A 186 -9.64 4.91 -11.06
CA ALA A 186 -10.43 3.69 -10.90
C ALA A 186 -9.88 2.75 -9.80
N ALA A 187 -8.56 2.77 -9.57
CA ALA A 187 -7.91 1.97 -8.53
C ALA A 187 -7.96 2.60 -7.13
N ASP A 188 -8.37 3.87 -7.01
CA ASP A 188 -8.47 4.55 -5.71
C ASP A 188 -9.46 3.81 -4.79
N ILE A 189 -9.06 3.65 -3.53
CA ILE A 189 -9.83 2.92 -2.51
C ILE A 189 -11.21 3.53 -2.26
N GLY A 190 -11.39 4.84 -2.51
CA GLY A 190 -12.67 5.54 -2.39
C GLY A 190 -13.59 5.40 -3.61
N ILE A 191 -13.11 4.82 -4.72
CA ILE A 191 -13.88 4.66 -5.97
C ILE A 191 -14.18 3.19 -6.26
N ARG A 192 -13.24 2.29 -5.97
CA ARG A 192 -13.38 0.87 -6.28
C ARG A 192 -14.52 0.20 -5.50
N MET A 193 -15.21 -0.73 -6.15
CA MET A 193 -16.42 -1.38 -5.63
C MET A 193 -16.15 -2.60 -4.74
N ASP A 194 -14.94 -3.15 -4.81
CA ASP A 194 -14.46 -4.30 -4.04
C ASP A 194 -13.76 -3.89 -2.73
N ALA A 195 -13.74 -2.59 -2.41
CA ALA A 195 -13.34 -2.09 -1.12
C ALA A 195 -14.50 -2.23 -0.12
N VAL A 196 -14.25 -2.90 0.99
CA VAL A 196 -15.23 -3.06 2.07
C VAL A 196 -14.69 -2.51 3.37
N LYS A 197 -15.60 -1.98 4.19
CA LYS A 197 -15.27 -1.52 5.53
C LYS A 197 -15.24 -2.68 6.51
N VAL A 198 -14.10 -2.88 7.17
CA VAL A 198 -13.89 -4.01 8.10
C VAL A 198 -13.46 -3.47 9.47
N PRO A 199 -14.19 -3.80 10.56
CA PRO A 199 -13.74 -3.51 11.92
C PRO A 199 -12.39 -4.16 12.22
N VAL A 200 -11.57 -3.53 13.06
CA VAL A 200 -10.20 -4.00 13.30
C VAL A 200 -10.13 -5.34 14.02
N GLU A 201 -11.09 -5.58 14.91
CA GLU A 201 -11.23 -6.84 15.64
C GLU A 201 -11.62 -7.98 14.69
N ASP A 202 -12.40 -7.70 13.65
CA ASP A 202 -12.77 -8.70 12.64
C ASP A 202 -11.60 -8.97 11.69
N LEU A 203 -10.85 -7.93 11.33
CA LEU A 203 -9.63 -8.08 10.53
C LEU A 203 -8.62 -8.99 11.24
N THR A 204 -8.26 -8.70 12.49
CA THR A 204 -7.27 -9.49 13.22
C THR A 204 -7.76 -10.91 13.48
N ARG A 205 -9.05 -11.10 13.77
CA ARG A 205 -9.67 -12.43 13.88
C ARG A 205 -9.53 -13.24 12.60
N ARG A 206 -9.80 -12.62 11.43
CA ARG A 206 -9.66 -13.29 10.13
C ARG A 206 -8.21 -13.59 9.77
N LEU A 207 -7.28 -12.69 10.11
CA LEU A 207 -5.84 -12.91 9.94
C LEU A 207 -5.35 -14.07 10.82
N ALA A 208 -5.75 -14.10 12.10
CA ALA A 208 -5.41 -15.18 13.03
C ALA A 208 -6.00 -16.53 12.60
N ALA A 209 -7.19 -16.52 11.98
CA ALA A 209 -7.82 -17.73 11.43
C ALA A 209 -7.25 -18.15 10.06
N GLY A 210 -6.32 -17.39 9.47
CA GLY A 210 -5.79 -17.64 8.12
C GLY A 210 -6.82 -17.50 6.99
N LEU A 211 -7.98 -16.88 7.27
CA LEU A 211 -9.10 -16.71 6.33
C LEU A 211 -8.89 -15.54 5.36
N LEU A 212 -7.91 -14.68 5.64
CA LEU A 212 -7.40 -13.69 4.71
C LEU A 212 -6.01 -14.14 4.25
N GLN A 213 -5.95 -14.82 3.11
CA GLN A 213 -4.67 -15.11 2.48
C GLN A 213 -4.19 -13.88 1.71
N VAL A 214 -3.21 -13.18 2.26
CA VAL A 214 -2.34 -12.30 1.46
C VAL A 214 -1.42 -13.23 0.68
N ILE A 215 -1.67 -13.35 -0.62
CA ILE A 215 -1.02 -14.30 -1.55
C ILE A 215 0.49 -14.42 -1.29
N GLU A 216 0.90 -15.63 -0.93
CA GLU A 216 2.28 -16.11 -0.98
C GLU A 216 2.63 -16.47 -2.45
N PRO A 217 3.79 -16.04 -2.99
CA PRO A 217 4.17 -16.42 -4.35
C PRO A 217 4.44 -17.94 -4.40
N GLN A 218 3.63 -18.68 -5.18
CA GLN A 218 3.93 -20.07 -5.47
C GLN A 218 5.19 -20.14 -6.35
N HIS A 219 6.25 -20.71 -5.76
CA HIS A 219 7.51 -20.97 -6.43
C HIS A 219 7.32 -22.10 -7.46
N LEU A 220 7.18 -21.74 -8.73
CA LEU A 220 7.15 -22.72 -9.82
C LEU A 220 8.58 -23.19 -10.05
N ALA A 221 8.98 -24.22 -9.30
CA ALA A 221 10.22 -24.95 -9.53
C ALA A 221 10.11 -25.64 -10.90
N ALA A 222 10.70 -25.01 -11.92
CA ALA A 222 10.95 -25.67 -13.18
C ALA A 222 12.11 -26.67 -12.98
N THR A 223 11.78 -27.94 -12.77
CA THR A 223 12.71 -29.06 -12.94
C THR A 223 13.04 -29.16 -14.43
N ALA A 224 14.27 -28.83 -14.80
CA ALA A 224 14.84 -29.16 -16.10
C ALA A 224 15.34 -30.61 -16.06
N HIS A 225 14.82 -31.43 -16.99
CA HIS A 225 15.46 -32.65 -17.48
C HIS A 225 16.13 -32.34 -18.82
#